data_AF-A0A1W9L0X9-F1
#
_entry.id   AF-A0A1W9L0X9-F1
#
_cell.length_a   1.000
_cell.length_b   1.000
_cell.length_c   1.000
_cell.angle_alpha   90.00
_cell.angle_beta   90.00
_cell.angle_gamma   90.00
#
_symmetry.space_group_name_H-M   'P 1'
#
loop_
_entity.id
_entity.type
_entity.pdbx_description
1 polymer ?
#
loop_
_entity_poly.entity_id
_entity_poly.type
_entity_poly.pdbx_seq_one_letter_code
_entity_poly.pdbx_strand_id
1 'polypeptide(L)'
;MYAIIKTGGKQYKVKAGTTLRVEKIQVEAGSTIDFNDVLLVADGNTVKIGTPAVAESKVTATVQSHGRGEKIKIIKFRRRKHYRKQMGHRQAYTELKITDIILDIHTWVPKQEGIVEDTVLQSKEPVVEAINEADETANASVENITTETQLAKKDEENL
;
A
#
# COMPACT_ATOMS: atom_id res chain seq x y z
N MET A 1 -1.28 18.23 17.50
CA MET A 1 -0.20 17.61 16.71
C MET A 1 0.18 18.41 15.46
N TYR A 2 1.49 18.55 15.18
CA TYR A 2 2.02 19.05 13.89
C TYR A 2 3.32 18.30 13.54
N ALA A 3 3.67 18.28 12.25
CA ALA A 3 4.93 17.69 11.77
C ALA A 3 5.72 18.67 10.90
N ILE A 4 7.01 18.40 10.71
CA ILE A 4 7.85 19.06 9.72
C ILE A 4 8.26 18.01 8.69
N ILE A 5 7.78 18.16 7.46
CA ILE A 5 8.09 17.26 6.35
C ILE A 5 9.12 17.87 5.42
N LYS A 6 9.95 17.04 4.80
CA LYS A 6 10.85 17.44 3.73
C LYS A 6 10.30 16.96 2.39
N THR A 7 10.05 17.89 1.47
CA THR A 7 9.61 17.56 0.11
C THR A 7 10.08 18.63 -0.88
N GLY A 8 10.44 18.21 -2.10
CA GLY A 8 10.96 19.12 -3.13
C GLY A 8 12.18 19.93 -2.70
N GLY A 9 13.01 19.38 -1.81
CA GLY A 9 14.19 20.06 -1.25
C GLY A 9 13.89 21.15 -0.21
N LYS A 10 12.63 21.33 0.21
CA LYS A 10 12.19 22.32 1.21
C LYS A 10 11.55 21.62 2.40
N GLN A 11 11.49 22.33 3.53
CA GLN A 11 10.82 21.86 4.74
C GLN A 11 9.51 22.61 4.95
N TYR A 12 8.45 21.89 5.30
CA TYR A 12 7.11 22.47 5.52
C TYR A 12 6.57 22.04 6.88
N LYS A 13 6.04 23.00 7.63
CA LYS A 13 5.27 22.74 8.85
C LYS A 13 3.84 22.38 8.45
N VAL A 14 3.37 21.23 8.91
CA VAL A 14 2.08 20.67 8.51
C VAL A 14 1.24 20.28 9.73
N LYS A 15 -0.07 20.45 9.58
CA LYS A 15 -1.10 19.97 10.51
C LYS A 15 -2.17 19.25 9.70
N ALA A 16 -2.83 18.26 10.30
CA ALA A 16 -3.99 17.61 9.69
C ALA A 16 -5.03 18.66 9.25
N GLY A 17 -5.59 18.48 8.06
CA GLY A 17 -6.55 19.39 7.43
C GLY A 17 -5.95 20.63 6.76
N THR A 18 -4.65 20.90 6.89
CA THR A 18 -4.02 22.07 6.25
C THR A 18 -3.78 21.82 4.76
N THR A 19 -4.07 22.82 3.93
CA THR A 19 -3.69 22.85 2.52
C THR A 19 -2.35 23.55 2.34
N LEU A 20 -1.46 22.97 1.52
CA LEU A 20 -0.13 23.50 1.24
C LEU A 20 0.25 23.33 -0.23
N ARG A 21 1.08 24.24 -0.73
CA ARG A 21 1.63 24.17 -2.09
C ARG A 21 3.08 23.75 -2.06
N VAL A 22 3.39 22.67 -2.76
CA VAL A 22 4.74 22.11 -2.88
C VAL A 22 5.22 22.14 -4.32
N GLU A 23 6.49 21.77 -4.53
CA GLU A 23 7.03 21.51 -5.86
C GLU A 23 6.17 20.51 -6.63
N LYS A 24 6.33 20.49 -7.96
CA LYS A 24 5.55 19.59 -8.82
C LYS A 24 5.84 18.12 -8.49
N ILE A 25 4.79 17.35 -8.24
CA ILE A 25 4.83 15.89 -8.06
C ILE A 25 4.06 15.27 -9.24
N GLN A 26 4.57 14.18 -9.81
CA GLN A 26 3.97 13.49 -10.97
C GLN A 26 2.99 12.42 -10.48
N VAL A 27 1.89 12.86 -9.89
CA VAL A 27 0.79 12.02 -9.39
C VAL A 27 -0.51 12.68 -9.82
N GLU A 28 -1.58 11.92 -10.04
CA GLU A 28 -2.85 12.49 -10.48
C GLU A 28 -3.58 13.25 -9.35
N ALA A 29 -4.47 14.17 -9.74
CA ALA A 29 -5.32 14.86 -8.78
C ALA A 29 -6.32 13.88 -8.16
N GLY A 30 -6.50 13.95 -6.83
CA GLY A 30 -7.35 13.04 -6.06
C GLY A 30 -6.60 11.82 -5.49
N SER A 31 -5.40 11.51 -5.98
CA SER A 31 -4.60 10.43 -5.41
C SER A 31 -4.06 10.77 -4.02
N THR A 32 -3.81 9.73 -3.23
CA THR A 32 -3.17 9.85 -1.91
C THR A 32 -1.66 9.65 -2.06
N ILE A 33 -0.88 10.49 -1.37
CA ILE A 33 0.58 10.46 -1.32
C ILE A 33 1.01 10.38 0.13
N ASP A 34 2.02 9.56 0.35
CA ASP A 34 2.64 9.36 1.65
C ASP A 34 4.04 9.96 1.69
N PHE A 35 4.32 10.74 2.73
CA PHE A 35 5.63 11.32 3.00
C PHE A 35 6.29 10.59 4.16
N ASN A 36 7.37 9.87 3.85
CA ASN A 36 8.19 9.15 4.83
C ASN A 36 9.29 10.06 5.43
N ASP A 37 9.66 11.12 4.72
CA ASP A 37 10.71 12.07 5.15
C ASP A 37 10.13 13.11 6.13
N VAL A 38 9.88 12.66 7.36
CA VAL A 38 9.40 13.50 8.46
C VAL A 38 10.56 13.78 9.42
N LEU A 39 10.87 15.06 9.61
CA LEU A 39 12.04 15.48 10.40
C LEU A 39 11.71 15.67 11.89
N LEU A 40 10.46 16.04 12.17
CA LEU A 40 10.00 16.36 13.52
C LEU A 40 8.51 16.12 13.60
N VAL A 41 8.05 15.54 14.71
CA VAL A 41 6.64 15.50 15.08
C VAL A 41 6.48 16.03 16.50
N ALA A 42 5.54 16.96 16.68
CA ALA A 42 5.24 17.56 17.97
C ALA A 42 3.77 17.33 18.32
N ASP A 43 3.56 16.67 19.46
CA ASP A 43 2.26 16.43 20.05
C ASP A 43 2.13 17.16 21.39
N GLY A 44 1.98 18.48 21.31
CA GLY A 44 1.70 19.38 22.44
C GLY A 44 2.83 19.41 23.48
N ASN A 45 2.91 18.37 24.29
CA ASN A 45 3.87 18.17 25.37
C ASN A 45 5.11 17.38 24.93
N THR A 46 4.98 16.50 23.92
CA THR A 46 6.09 15.64 23.47
C THR A 46 6.54 16.04 22.08
N VAL A 47 7.86 16.22 21.91
CA VAL A 47 8.46 16.53 20.60
C VAL A 47 9.47 15.44 20.27
N LYS A 48 9.19 14.67 19.21
CA LYS A 48 10.12 13.69 18.64
C LYS A 48 10.92 14.39 17.53
N ILE A 49 12.24 14.45 17.69
CA ILE A 49 13.17 15.03 16.72
C ILE A 49 13.94 13.89 16.04
N GLY A 50 13.99 13.91 14.71
CA GLY A 50 14.68 12.89 13.93
C GLY A 50 16.19 13.10 13.81
N THR A 51 16.92 12.02 13.57
CA THR A 51 18.35 12.03 13.24
C THR A 51 18.64 11.09 12.08
N PRO A 52 18.48 11.49 10.81
CA PRO A 52 17.97 12.77 10.29
C PRO A 52 16.43 12.85 10.12
N ALA A 53 15.74 11.70 10.11
CA ALA A 53 14.28 11.61 10.07
C ALA A 53 13.77 10.88 11.32
N VAL A 54 12.50 11.09 11.69
CA VAL A 54 11.86 10.38 12.79
C VAL A 54 11.52 8.97 12.30
N ALA A 55 12.06 7.95 12.95
CA ALA A 55 11.80 6.56 12.60
C ALA A 55 10.30 6.26 12.64
N GLU A 56 9.83 5.40 11.73
CA GLU A 56 8.46 4.92 11.66
C GLU A 56 7.39 6.02 11.74
N SER A 57 7.63 7.15 11.06
CA SER A 57 6.66 8.24 10.97
C SER A 57 6.22 8.43 9.53
N LYS A 58 4.95 8.80 9.36
CA LYS A 58 4.33 8.90 8.05
C LYS A 58 3.32 10.04 8.02
N VAL A 59 3.40 10.90 7.02
CA VAL A 59 2.40 11.96 6.78
C VAL A 59 1.66 11.64 5.51
N THR A 60 0.36 11.43 5.61
CA THR A 60 -0.50 11.14 4.45
C THR A 60 -1.18 12.42 3.99
N ALA A 61 -1.23 12.61 2.67
CA ALA A 61 -1.83 13.77 2.04
C ALA A 61 -2.60 13.38 0.77
N THR A 62 -3.65 14.11 0.46
CA THR A 62 -4.38 13.99 -0.80
C THR A 62 -3.98 15.11 -1.74
N VAL A 63 -3.72 14.77 -3.00
CA VAL A 63 -3.48 15.75 -4.06
C VAL A 63 -4.80 16.43 -4.41
N GLN A 64 -4.91 17.74 -4.21
CA GLN A 64 -6.12 18.47 -4.60
C GLN A 64 -6.06 18.89 -6.07
N SER A 65 -4.96 19.51 -6.49
CA SER A 65 -4.81 19.98 -7.87
C SER A 65 -3.35 20.25 -8.22
N HIS A 66 -3.08 20.39 -9.52
CA HIS A 66 -1.82 20.92 -10.04
C HIS A 66 -2.05 22.28 -10.65
N GLY A 67 -1.09 23.18 -10.47
CA GLY A 67 -1.22 24.55 -10.92
C GLY A 67 0.10 25.16 -11.38
N ARG A 68 -0.03 26.39 -11.90
CA ARG A 68 1.10 27.27 -12.17
C ARG A 68 0.93 28.55 -11.37
N GLY A 69 1.98 28.95 -10.67
CA GLY A 69 2.01 30.14 -9.83
C GLY A 69 1.86 31.42 -10.64
N GLU A 70 1.90 32.55 -9.94
CA GLU A 70 1.85 33.85 -10.59
C GLU A 70 3.01 34.04 -11.57
N LYS A 71 2.78 34.86 -12.60
CA LYS A 71 3.80 35.13 -13.62
C LYS A 71 4.82 36.11 -13.08
N ILE A 72 6.01 35.60 -12.80
CA ILE A 72 7.18 36.41 -12.46
C ILE A 72 7.74 36.97 -13.77
N LYS A 73 7.79 38.31 -13.87
CA LYS A 73 8.36 39.02 -15.02
C LYS A 73 9.85 39.25 -14.78
N ILE A 74 10.68 38.65 -15.61
CA ILE A 74 12.15 38.78 -15.56
C ILE A 74 12.56 39.76 -16.67
N ILE A 75 13.14 40.90 -16.27
CA ILE A 75 13.65 41.90 -17.22
C ILE A 75 15.16 41.97 -17.07
N LYS A 76 15.89 41.64 -18.14
CA LYS A 76 17.35 41.82 -18.24
C LYS A 76 17.61 43.05 -19.09
N PHE A 77 18.22 44.08 -18.52
CA PHE A 77 18.50 45.33 -19.21
C PHE A 77 19.96 45.73 -19.06
N ARG A 78 20.58 46.21 -20.14
CA ARG A 78 21.92 46.83 -20.12
C ARG A 78 21.83 48.21 -20.74
N ARG A 79 22.15 49.23 -19.93
CA ARG A 79 22.07 50.64 -20.32
C ARG A 79 23.04 50.93 -21.48
N ARG A 80 22.61 51.75 -22.45
CA ARG A 80 23.40 52.18 -23.64
C ARG A 80 23.91 51.05 -24.55
N LYS A 81 23.44 49.81 -24.37
CA LYS A 81 23.80 48.66 -25.21
C LYS A 81 22.64 48.18 -26.09
N HIS A 82 21.55 48.95 -26.17
CA HIS A 82 20.29 48.56 -26.83
C HIS A 82 19.83 47.14 -26.47
N TYR A 83 20.13 46.70 -25.25
CA TYR A 83 19.82 45.36 -24.78
C TYR A 83 18.76 45.42 -23.68
N ARG A 84 17.59 44.90 -24.02
CA ARG A 84 16.48 44.66 -23.10
C ARG A 84 15.83 43.32 -23.48
N LYS A 85 15.90 42.32 -22.60
CA LYS A 85 15.15 41.07 -22.73
C LYS A 85 14.09 41.01 -21.65
N GLN A 86 12.88 40.64 -22.02
CA GLN A 86 11.77 40.38 -21.11
C GLN A 86 11.36 38.93 -21.24
N MET A 87 11.25 38.23 -20.12
CA MET A 87 10.85 36.83 -20.06
C MET A 87 9.84 36.66 -18.93
N GLY A 88 8.92 35.71 -19.07
CA GLY A 88 8.07 35.28 -17.98
C GLY A 88 8.51 33.93 -17.45
N HIS A 89 8.44 33.75 -16.12
CA HIS A 89 8.48 32.43 -15.50
C HIS A 89 7.20 32.18 -14.71
N ARG A 90 6.68 30.96 -14.77
CA ARG A 90 5.57 30.50 -13.92
C ARG A 90 5.95 29.15 -13.36
N GLN A 91 6.19 29.09 -12.06
CA GLN A 91 6.57 27.87 -11.36
C GLN A 91 5.36 26.93 -11.28
N ALA A 92 5.56 25.66 -11.64
CA ALA A 92 4.54 24.64 -11.44
C ALA A 92 4.53 24.22 -9.96
N TYR A 93 3.35 23.96 -9.41
CA TYR A 93 3.17 23.48 -8.05
C TYR A 93 2.10 22.41 -7.98
N THR A 94 2.11 21.66 -6.88
CA THR A 94 1.05 20.73 -6.51
C THR A 94 0.42 21.22 -5.22
N GLU A 95 -0.90 21.31 -5.19
CA GLU A 95 -1.67 21.65 -4.00
C GLU A 95 -2.07 20.37 -3.28
N LEU A 96 -1.66 20.24 -2.02
CA LEU A 96 -1.86 19.07 -1.19
C LEU A 96 -2.72 19.45 0.01
N LYS A 97 -3.61 18.55 0.40
CA LYS A 97 -4.33 18.61 1.68
C LYS A 97 -3.82 17.49 2.57
N ILE A 98 -3.30 17.84 3.73
CA ILE A 98 -2.82 16.85 4.70
C ILE A 98 -4.03 16.17 5.34
N THR A 99 -4.08 14.84 5.29
CA THR A 99 -5.15 14.05 5.90
C THR A 99 -4.77 13.67 7.31
N ASP A 100 -3.61 13.03 7.47
CA ASP A 100 -3.21 12.46 8.76
C ASP A 100 -1.69 12.48 9.00
N ILE A 101 -1.32 12.42 10.27
CA ILE A 101 0.07 12.36 10.74
C ILE A 101 0.17 11.15 11.67
N ILE A 102 0.80 10.09 11.17
CA ILE A 102 0.96 8.82 11.89
C ILE A 102 2.33 8.79 12.55
N LEU A 103 2.34 8.36 13.81
CA LEU A 103 3.52 8.30 14.65
C LEU A 103 3.64 6.86 15.17
N ASP A 104 4.71 6.17 14.79
CA ASP A 104 5.00 4.75 15.02
C ASP A 104 4.10 3.80 14.16
N ILE A 105 4.71 3.02 13.25
CA ILE A 105 4.00 2.12 12.30
C ILE A 105 3.73 0.74 12.94
N HIS A 106 3.95 0.57 14.24
CA HIS A 106 3.68 -0.68 14.93
C HIS A 106 2.15 -0.91 15.09
N THR A 107 1.61 -1.47 14.00
CA THR A 107 0.47 -2.37 13.87
C THR A 107 -0.93 -1.79 14.12
N TRP A 108 -1.39 -0.94 13.19
CA TRP A 108 -2.82 -0.94 12.83
C TRP A 108 -3.04 -2.05 11.78
N VAL A 109 -3.42 -3.24 12.23
CA VAL A 109 -4.05 -4.24 11.36
C VAL A 109 -5.54 -3.90 11.32
N PRO A 110 -6.12 -3.53 10.17
CA PRO A 110 -7.57 -3.47 10.06
C PRO A 110 -8.11 -4.85 10.40
N LYS A 111 -8.91 -4.95 11.46
CA LYS A 111 -9.67 -6.17 11.77
C LYS A 111 -10.62 -6.38 10.60
N GLN A 112 -10.27 -7.28 9.68
CA GLN A 112 -11.20 -7.78 8.68
C GLN A 112 -12.23 -8.62 9.43
N GLU A 113 -13.31 -8.00 9.89
CA GLU A 113 -14.49 -8.74 10.31
C GLU A 113 -15.16 -9.28 9.03
N GLY A 114 -14.90 -10.55 8.75
CA GLY A 114 -15.76 -11.45 7.96
C GLY A 114 -15.94 -11.14 6.48
N ILE A 115 -15.06 -11.66 5.62
CA ILE A 115 -15.41 -12.41 4.39
C ILE A 115 -14.20 -13.33 4.08
N VAL A 116 -14.05 -14.47 4.74
CA VAL A 116 -13.12 -15.52 4.28
C VAL A 116 -13.57 -16.95 4.57
N GLU A 117 -14.70 -17.15 5.26
CA GLU A 117 -15.17 -18.52 5.56
C GLU A 117 -15.98 -19.13 4.41
N ASP A 118 -16.65 -18.34 3.56
CA ASP A 118 -17.59 -18.89 2.57
C ASP A 118 -16.97 -19.26 1.21
N THR A 119 -15.76 -18.79 0.87
CA THR A 119 -15.16 -19.08 -0.45
C THR A 119 -14.32 -20.36 -0.46
N VAL A 120 -13.96 -20.91 0.69
CA VAL A 120 -13.13 -22.14 0.79
C VAL A 120 -13.96 -23.41 0.74
N LEU A 121 -15.27 -23.32 1.00
CA LEU A 121 -16.18 -24.47 0.95
C LEU A 121 -16.57 -24.86 -0.48
N GLN A 122 -16.56 -23.94 -1.46
CA GLN A 122 -16.91 -24.26 -2.85
C GLN A 122 -15.79 -24.91 -3.68
N SER A 123 -14.53 -24.85 -3.24
CA SER A 123 -13.40 -25.44 -3.98
C SER A 123 -12.88 -26.76 -3.42
N LYS A 124 -13.33 -27.18 -2.22
CA LYS A 124 -12.94 -28.47 -1.61
C LYS A 124 -13.91 -29.60 -1.90
N GLU A 125 -15.17 -29.31 -2.21
CA GLU A 125 -16.18 -30.34 -2.46
C GLU A 125 -15.87 -31.26 -3.66
N PRO A 126 -15.32 -30.82 -4.82
CA PRO A 126 -15.11 -31.75 -5.93
C PRO A 126 -13.89 -32.65 -5.77
N VAL A 127 -12.96 -32.33 -4.86
CA VAL A 127 -11.73 -33.12 -4.66
C VAL A 127 -11.94 -34.19 -3.59
N VAL A 128 -12.77 -33.93 -2.57
CA VAL A 128 -13.04 -34.90 -1.49
C VAL A 128 -13.95 -36.04 -1.97
N GLU A 129 -14.91 -35.78 -2.86
CA GLU A 129 -15.72 -36.84 -3.48
C GLU A 129 -14.89 -37.76 -4.39
N ALA A 130 -13.93 -37.21 -5.15
CA ALA A 130 -13.07 -38.00 -6.04
C ALA A 130 -12.09 -38.94 -5.31
N ILE A 131 -11.71 -38.63 -4.06
CA ILE A 131 -10.81 -39.48 -3.27
C ILE A 131 -11.61 -40.61 -2.61
N ASN A 132 -12.85 -40.34 -2.18
CA ASN A 132 -13.69 -41.34 -1.53
C ASN A 132 -14.19 -42.41 -2.51
N GLU A 133 -14.49 -42.06 -3.77
CA GLU A 133 -14.81 -43.04 -4.83
C GLU A 133 -13.60 -43.92 -5.22
N ALA A 134 -12.37 -43.38 -5.10
CA ALA A 134 -11.15 -44.13 -5.36
C ALA A 134 -10.80 -45.12 -4.22
N ASP A 135 -11.07 -44.76 -2.96
CA ASP A 135 -10.86 -45.64 -1.80
C ASP A 135 -11.90 -46.77 -1.70
N GLU A 136 -13.17 -46.54 -2.10
CA GLU A 136 -14.19 -47.61 -2.14
C GLU A 136 -13.92 -48.64 -3.26
N THR A 137 -13.43 -48.20 -4.42
CA THR A 137 -13.08 -49.12 -5.52
C THR A 137 -11.78 -49.90 -5.27
N ALA A 138 -10.84 -49.33 -4.51
CA ALA A 138 -9.64 -50.02 -4.04
C ALA A 138 -9.95 -51.07 -2.96
N ASN A 139 -10.85 -50.78 -2.01
CA ASN A 139 -11.22 -51.75 -0.97
C ASN A 139 -12.09 -52.90 -1.52
N ALA A 140 -12.98 -52.63 -2.47
CA ALA A 140 -13.79 -53.68 -3.13
C ALA A 140 -12.95 -54.67 -3.96
N SER A 141 -11.82 -54.23 -4.51
CA SER A 141 -10.91 -55.11 -5.26
C SER A 141 -9.98 -55.92 -4.35
N VAL A 142 -9.61 -55.39 -3.18
CA VAL A 142 -8.84 -56.13 -2.16
C VAL A 142 -9.69 -57.21 -1.47
N GLU A 143 -10.98 -56.97 -1.24
CA GLU A 143 -11.90 -57.97 -0.67
C GLU A 143 -12.10 -59.18 -1.60
N ASN A 144 -12.26 -58.96 -2.91
CA ASN A 144 -12.43 -60.05 -3.88
C ASN A 144 -11.19 -60.95 -4.01
N ILE A 145 -9.98 -60.37 -4.04
CA ILE A 145 -8.72 -61.13 -4.06
C ILE A 145 -8.54 -61.97 -2.79
N THR A 146 -8.96 -61.42 -1.65
CA THR A 146 -8.86 -62.12 -0.35
C THR A 146 -9.85 -63.28 -0.29
N THR A 147 -11.05 -63.15 -0.87
CA THR A 147 -12.03 -64.24 -0.94
C THR A 147 -11.64 -65.36 -1.92
N GLU A 148 -11.05 -65.04 -3.07
CA GLU A 148 -10.55 -66.04 -4.02
C GLU A 148 -9.37 -66.84 -3.45
N THR A 149 -8.49 -66.19 -2.68
CA THR A 149 -7.35 -66.85 -2.02
C THR A 149 -7.79 -67.76 -0.86
N GLN A 150 -8.89 -67.42 -0.18
CA GLN A 150 -9.49 -68.25 0.87
C GLN A 150 -10.24 -69.47 0.30
N LEU A 151 -10.84 -69.35 -0.88
CA LEU A 151 -11.50 -70.46 -1.58
C LEU A 151 -10.47 -71.47 -2.12
N ALA A 152 -9.36 -70.99 -2.71
CA ALA A 152 -8.28 -71.84 -3.23
C ALA A 152 -7.54 -72.65 -2.14
N LYS A 153 -7.38 -72.09 -0.93
CA LYS A 153 -6.77 -72.82 0.21
C LYS A 153 -7.70 -73.86 0.84
N LYS A 154 -9.02 -73.70 0.69
CA LYS A 154 -10.03 -74.63 1.24
C LYS A 154 -10.25 -75.85 0.35
N ASP A 155 -9.99 -75.71 -0.95
CA ASP A 155 -10.05 -76.81 -1.91
C ASP A 155 -8.80 -77.72 -1.88
N GLU A 156 -7.64 -77.21 -1.44
CA GLU A 156 -6.42 -78.02 -1.21
C GLU A 156 -6.47 -78.85 0.10
N GLU A 157 -7.28 -78.47 1.09
CA GLU A 157 -7.44 -79.22 2.36
C GLU A 157 -8.43 -80.39 2.27
N ASN A 158 -9.12 -80.57 1.13
CA ASN A 158 -10.19 -81.57 0.96
C ASN A 158 -9.89 -82.61 -0.14
N LEU A 159 -8.61 -82.84 -0.46
CA LEU A 159 -8.14 -83.96 -1.28
C LEU A 159 -7.16 -84.88 -0.53
#